data_AF-A0A523RFW8-F1
#
_entry.id   AF-A0A523RFW8-F1
#
_cell.length_a   1.000
_cell.length_b   1.000
_cell.length_c   1.000
_cell.angle_alpha   90.00
_cell.angle_beta   90.00
_cell.angle_gamma   90.00
#
_symmetry.space_group_name_H-M   'P 1'
#
loop_
_entity.id
_entity.type
_entity.pdbx_description
1 polymer ?
#
loop_
_entity_poly.entity_id
_entity_poly.type
_entity_poly.pdbx_seq_one_letter_code
_entity_poly.pdbx_strand_id
1 'polypeptide(L)' 'MPIRPARTYRYFSGPAYTRREYVKGVPGVRVTFFDMGNPKGDFPVEMSLISQESGQIRHNALEAARIAA' A
#
# COMPACT_ATOMS: atom_id res chain seq x y z
N MET A 1 -7.68 5.94 19.36
CA MET A 1 -6.26 6.38 19.39
C MET A 1 -5.96 7.08 18.08
N PRO A 2 -5.38 8.29 18.09
CA PRO A 2 -5.04 9.00 16.85
C PRO A 2 -3.97 8.25 16.05
N ILE A 3 -3.96 8.45 14.73
CA ILE A 3 -2.99 7.80 13.85
C ILE A 3 -1.57 8.31 14.15
N ARG A 4 -0.62 7.39 14.34
CA ARG A 4 0.79 7.76 14.53
C ARG A 4 1.39 8.30 13.23
N PRO A 5 2.33 9.25 13.27
CA PRO A 5 2.95 9.82 12.07
C PRO A 5 3.70 8.76 11.24
N ALA A 6 3.83 8.99 9.92
CA ALA A 6 4.42 8.07 8.95
C ALA A 6 5.83 7.57 9.35
N ARG A 7 6.66 8.49 9.87
CA ARG A 7 8.06 8.25 10.26
C ARG A 7 8.27 7.05 11.18
N THR A 8 7.27 6.73 12.03
CA THR A 8 7.37 5.65 13.01
C THR A 8 7.35 4.25 12.39
N TYR A 9 6.80 4.09 11.17
CA TYR A 9 6.70 2.79 10.51
C TYR A 9 7.45 2.75 9.17
N ARG A 10 8.20 3.80 8.79
CA ARG A 10 8.86 3.85 7.47
C ARG A 10 9.94 2.79 7.31
N TYR A 11 10.71 2.53 8.38
CA TYR A 11 11.83 1.59 8.36
C TYR A 11 11.42 0.22 8.91
N PHE A 12 12.02 -0.83 8.37
CA PHE A 12 11.82 -2.20 8.84
C PHE A 12 12.56 -2.39 10.17
N SER A 13 11.84 -2.62 11.26
CA SER A 13 12.41 -2.81 12.59
C SER A 13 12.38 -4.28 13.08
N GLY A 14 11.78 -5.19 12.31
CA GLY A 14 11.62 -6.58 12.72
C GLY A 14 11.23 -7.50 11.57
N PRO A 15 10.99 -8.79 11.85
CA PRO A 15 10.59 -9.77 10.85
C PRO A 15 9.20 -9.48 10.26
N ALA A 16 8.92 -10.05 9.09
CA ALA A 16 7.63 -9.89 8.42
C ALA A 16 6.47 -10.48 9.26
N TYR A 17 5.48 -9.64 9.57
CA TYR A 17 4.33 -10.00 10.40
C TYR A 17 3.06 -10.18 9.55
N THR A 18 2.95 -11.34 8.88
CA THR A 18 1.92 -11.57 7.86
C THR A 18 1.03 -12.81 8.07
N ARG A 19 1.42 -13.72 8.98
CA ARG A 19 0.73 -15.00 9.21
C ARG A 19 -0.62 -14.84 9.90
N ARG A 20 -1.70 -14.84 9.14
CA ARG A 20 -3.07 -14.54 9.61
C ARG A 20 -3.61 -15.55 10.63
N GLU A 21 -3.10 -16.78 10.61
CA GLU A 21 -3.46 -17.83 11.57
C GLU A 21 -3.04 -17.50 13.01
N TYR A 22 -2.00 -16.69 13.19
CA TYR A 22 -1.51 -16.26 14.51
C TYR A 22 -1.94 -14.83 14.88
N VAL A 23 -2.30 -14.00 13.90
CA VAL A 23 -2.63 -12.58 14.11
C VAL A 23 -4.14 -12.36 14.09
N LYS A 24 -4.75 -12.23 15.27
CA LYS A 24 -6.19 -11.96 15.43
C LYS A 24 -6.49 -10.47 15.44
N GLY A 25 -7.65 -10.08 14.92
CA GLY A 25 -8.14 -8.70 14.96
C GLY A 25 -7.43 -7.73 14.02
N VAL A 26 -6.87 -8.22 12.90
CA VAL A 26 -6.24 -7.36 11.89
C VAL A 26 -7.31 -6.40 11.31
N PRO A 27 -7.09 -5.07 11.38
CA PRO A 27 -8.01 -4.12 10.76
C PRO A 27 -8.07 -4.29 9.24
N GLY A 28 -9.22 -3.97 8.66
CA GLY A 28 -9.39 -3.96 7.20
C GLY A 28 -8.44 -2.98 6.49
N VAL A 29 -8.05 -3.31 5.27
CA VAL A 29 -7.24 -2.45 4.40
C VAL A 29 -8.14 -1.36 3.81
N ARG A 30 -7.65 -0.11 3.77
CA ARG A 30 -8.41 1.02 3.21
C ARG A 30 -8.51 1.00 1.69
N VAL A 31 -7.48 0.50 1.01
CA VAL A 31 -7.46 0.33 -0.45
C VAL A 31 -8.39 -0.82 -0.81
N THR A 32 -9.40 -0.54 -1.62
CA THR A 32 -10.38 -1.55 -2.08
C THR A 32 -10.19 -1.93 -3.54
N PHE A 33 -9.74 -0.98 -4.38
CA PHE A 33 -9.55 -1.18 -5.82
C PHE A 33 -8.08 -0.95 -6.17
N PHE A 34 -7.49 -1.90 -6.89
CA PHE A 34 -6.08 -1.84 -7.32
C PHE A 34 -5.94 -1.52 -8.80
N ASP A 35 -6.83 -2.05 -9.64
CA ASP A 35 -6.88 -1.77 -11.07
C ASP A 35 -7.99 -0.76 -11.37
N MET A 36 -7.70 0.23 -12.22
CA MET A 36 -8.62 1.30 -12.60
C MET A 36 -8.65 1.50 -14.11
N GLY A 37 -9.69 2.17 -14.61
CA GLY A 37 -9.86 2.42 -16.05
C GLY A 37 -10.33 1.17 -16.79
N ASN A 38 -9.72 0.89 -17.95
CA ASN A 38 -10.00 -0.31 -18.74
C ASN A 38 -8.90 -1.37 -18.52
N PRO A 39 -9.04 -2.28 -17.55
CA PRO A 39 -8.03 -3.30 -17.24
C PRO A 39 -7.85 -4.36 -18.34
N LYS A 40 -8.77 -4.42 -19.31
CA LYS A 40 -8.72 -5.34 -20.46
C LYS A 40 -8.41 -4.63 -21.78
N GLY A 41 -7.99 -3.37 -21.71
CA GLY A 41 -7.60 -2.61 -22.89
C GLY A 41 -6.23 -3.06 -23.40
N ASP A 42 -6.02 -2.91 -24.72
CA ASP A 42 -4.71 -3.07 -25.34
C ASP A 42 -4.12 -1.67 -25.55
N PHE A 43 -2.98 -1.39 -24.91
CA PHE A 43 -2.37 -0.06 -24.90
C PHE A 43 -0.94 -0.15 -25.45
N PRO A 44 -0.55 0.73 -26.38
CA PRO A 44 0.77 0.69 -27.01
C PRO A 44 1.92 1.15 -26.10
N VAL A 45 1.61 1.74 -24.93
CA VAL A 45 2.60 2.33 -24.02
C VAL A 45 2.29 1.88 -22.59
N GLU A 46 3.34 1.45 -21.89
CA GLU A 46 3.32 1.10 -20.48
C GLU A 46 4.21 2.07 -19.69
N MET A 47 3.71 2.56 -18.55
CA MET A 47 4.47 3.40 -17.62
C MET A 47 4.40 2.82 -16.23
N SER A 48 5.53 2.81 -15.52
CA SER A 48 5.63 2.28 -14.17
C SER A 48 6.29 3.27 -13.22
N LEU A 49 5.74 3.42 -12.01
CA LEU A 49 6.34 4.20 -10.94
C LEU A 49 7.19 3.30 -10.05
N ILE A 50 8.49 3.61 -9.92
CA ILE A 50 9.45 2.80 -9.17
C ILE A 50 9.91 3.57 -7.94
N SER A 51 9.90 2.91 -6.78
CA SER A 51 10.46 3.47 -5.55
C SER A 51 12.00 3.47 -5.62
N GLN A 52 12.62 4.62 -5.34
CA GLN A 52 14.07 4.76 -5.27
C GLN A 52 14.65 4.37 -3.91
N GLU A 53 13.80 4.36 -2.88
CA GLU A 53 14.20 4.03 -1.52
C GLU A 53 13.41 2.83 -1.00
N SER A 54 14.04 2.02 -0.14
CA SER A 54 13.36 0.97 0.60
C SER A 54 12.58 1.56 1.77
N GLY A 55 11.33 1.15 1.94
CA GLY A 55 10.54 1.51 3.11
C GLY A 55 9.16 0.89 3.10
N GLN A 56 8.45 0.99 4.21
CA GLN A 56 7.06 0.56 4.30
C GLN A 56 6.11 1.67 3.87
N ILE A 57 5.26 1.36 2.89
CA ILE A 57 4.17 2.22 2.44
C ILE A 57 2.88 1.75 3.11
N ARG A 58 2.17 2.68 3.77
CA ARG A 58 0.92 2.37 4.48
C ARG A 58 -0.27 2.37 3.53
N HIS A 59 -1.30 1.59 3.85
CA HIS A 59 -2.55 1.55 3.08
C HIS A 59 -3.19 2.93 2.88
N ASN A 60 -3.07 3.86 3.84
CA ASN A 60 -3.59 5.22 3.70
C ASN A 60 -2.86 6.02 2.62
N ALA A 61 -1.54 5.82 2.49
CA ALA A 61 -0.75 6.50 1.47
C ALA A 61 -1.07 5.94 0.08
N LEU A 62 -1.25 4.62 -0.03
CA LEU A 62 -1.68 3.98 -1.29
C LEU A 62 -3.05 4.46 -1.74
N GLU A 63 -4.03 4.55 -0.85
CA GLU A 63 -5.36 5.04 -1.21
C GLU A 63 -5.34 6.52 -1.60
N ALA A 64 -4.56 7.35 -0.89
CA ALA A 64 -4.40 8.75 -1.25
C ALA A 64 -3.72 8.93 -2.61
N ALA A 65 -2.67 8.14 -2.90
CA ALA A 65 -2.00 8.15 -4.19
C ALA A 65 -2.93 7.70 -5.32
N ARG A 66 -3.75 6.67 -5.08
CA ARG A 66 -4.75 6.18 -6.04
C ARG A 66 -5.81 7.23 -6.39
N ILE A 67 -6.27 8.01 -5.42
CA ILE A 67 -7.26 9.07 -5.65
C ILE A 67 -6.65 10.27 -6.38
N ALA A 68 -5.37 10.54 -6.16
CA ALA A 68 -4.68 11.68 -6.74
C ALA A 68 -4.17 11.46 -8.17
N ALA A 69 -3.95 10.20 -8.56
CA ALA A 69 -3.56 9.78 -9.91
C ALA A 69 -4.80 9.63 -10.82
#